data_AF-A0A5D0WQ42-F1
#
_entry.id   AF-A0A5D0WQ42-F1
#
_cell.length_a   1.000
_cell.length_b   1.000
_cell.length_c   1.000
_cell.angle_alpha   90.00
_cell.angle_beta   90.00
_cell.angle_gamma   90.00
#
_symmetry.space_group_name_H-M   'P 1'
#
loop_
_entity.id
_entity.type
_entity.pdbx_description
1 polymer ?
#
loop_
_entity_poly.entity_id
_entity_poly.type
_entity_poly.pdbx_seq_one_letter_code
_entity_poly.pdbx_strand_id
1 'polypeptide(L)'
;MMKKVYSAEERYEALKLANEIGNKAAAERLGIKLDTLYTWISKAKTGKVGYCDNPGNIPITDPNRLKQLEKELQEVREEKVNRISTQIFWRKSMN
;
A
#
# COMPACT_ATOMS: atom_id res chain seq x y z
N MET A 1 30.47 17.07 9.65
CA MET A 1 29.34 16.93 8.70
C MET A 1 28.15 16.34 9.44
N MET A 2 27.04 17.07 9.58
CA MET A 2 25.82 16.51 10.18
C MET A 2 25.22 15.49 9.22
N LYS A 3 25.14 14.22 9.63
CA LYS A 3 24.30 13.23 8.95
C LYS A 3 22.84 13.65 9.21
N LYS A 4 22.13 14.11 8.18
CA LYS A 4 20.66 14.21 8.26
C LYS A 4 20.13 12.79 8.47
N VAL A 5 19.71 12.50 9.70
CA VAL A 5 19.07 11.22 10.04
C VAL A 5 17.60 11.39 9.70
N TYR A 6 17.18 10.83 8.57
CA TYR A 6 15.77 10.80 8.20
C TYR A 6 15.06 9.75 9.04
N SER A 7 13.96 10.15 9.66
CA SER A 7 13.09 9.29 10.46
C SER A 7 12.39 8.26 9.56
N ALA A 8 11.90 7.17 10.15
CA ALA A 8 11.19 6.13 9.39
C ALA A 8 9.93 6.68 8.70
N GLU A 9 9.26 7.62 9.34
CA GLU A 9 8.05 8.31 8.86
C GLU A 9 8.35 9.14 7.60
N GLU A 10 9.42 9.96 7.63
CA GLU A 10 9.84 10.77 6.47
C GLU A 10 10.17 9.89 5.26
N ARG A 11 10.81 8.75 5.49
CA ARG A 11 11.12 7.79 4.42
C ARG A 11 9.86 7.17 3.83
N TYR A 12 8.88 6.87 4.69
CA TYR A 12 7.61 6.32 4.23
C TYR A 12 6.84 7.32 3.39
N GLU A 13 6.70 8.55 3.89
CA GLU A 13 5.97 9.60 3.18
C GLU A 13 6.62 9.86 1.81
N ALA A 14 7.95 9.81 1.73
CA ALA A 14 8.69 9.91 0.47
C ALA A 14 8.36 8.80 -0.51
N LEU A 15 8.28 7.54 -0.05
CA LEU A 15 7.95 6.41 -0.91
C LEU A 15 6.49 6.44 -1.37
N LYS A 16 5.57 6.85 -0.48
CA LYS A 16 4.16 7.01 -0.82
C LYS A 16 3.97 8.11 -1.88
N LEU A 17 4.55 9.29 -1.64
CA LEU A 17 4.52 10.38 -2.61
C LEU A 17 5.21 9.99 -3.92
N ALA A 18 6.32 9.26 -3.87
CA ALA A 18 7.00 8.80 -5.09
C ALA A 18 6.10 7.92 -5.95
N ASN A 19 5.24 7.10 -5.33
CA ASN A 19 4.27 6.26 -6.03
C ASN A 19 3.05 7.05 -6.54
N GLU A 20 2.61 8.10 -5.83
CA GLU A 20 1.43 8.90 -6.18
C GLU A 20 1.72 10.02 -7.20
N ILE A 21 2.81 10.78 -7.00
CA ILE A 21 3.15 11.98 -7.79
C ILE A 21 4.46 11.83 -8.59
N GLY A 22 5.18 10.73 -8.40
CA GLY A 22 6.46 10.46 -9.06
C GLY A 22 7.69 10.92 -8.26
N ASN A 23 8.81 10.23 -8.48
CA ASN A 23 10.05 10.36 -7.69
C ASN A 23 10.56 11.81 -7.59
N LYS A 24 10.55 12.56 -8.70
CA LYS A 24 11.08 13.93 -8.75
C LYS A 24 10.23 14.89 -7.92
N ALA A 25 8.92 14.85 -8.10
CA ALA A 25 7.98 15.69 -7.38
C ALA A 25 7.95 15.36 -5.87
N ALA A 26 8.06 14.08 -5.52
CA ALA A 26 8.19 13.65 -4.12
C ALA A 26 9.47 14.17 -3.46
N ALA A 27 10.61 14.09 -4.17
CA ALA A 27 11.88 14.59 -3.68
C ALA A 27 11.88 16.10 -3.46
N GLU A 28 11.29 16.87 -4.39
CA GLU A 28 11.15 18.33 -4.27
C GLU A 28 10.23 18.71 -3.11
N ARG A 29 9.11 17.99 -2.93
CA ARG A 29 8.11 18.29 -1.88
C ARG A 29 8.64 18.04 -0.47
N LEU A 30 9.48 17.02 -0.29
CA LEU A 30 10.09 16.69 1.00
C LEU A 30 11.48 17.32 1.19
N GLY A 31 12.00 18.02 0.18
CA GLY A 31 13.34 18.61 0.23
C GLY A 31 14.47 17.59 0.37
N ILE A 32 14.25 16.35 -0.08
CA ILE A 32 15.25 15.28 -0.06
C ILE A 32 15.95 15.19 -1.42
N LYS A 33 17.18 14.66 -1.42
CA LYS A 33 17.88 14.40 -2.69
C LYS A 33 17.19 13.24 -3.40
N LEU A 34 16.95 13.41 -4.70
CA LEU A 34 16.35 12.38 -5.55
C LEU A 34 17.15 11.06 -5.50
N ASP A 35 18.46 11.14 -5.44
CA ASP A 35 19.37 9.99 -5.31
C ASP A 35 19.14 9.19 -4.01
N THR A 36 18.85 9.91 -2.92
CA THR A 36 18.49 9.31 -1.63
C THR A 36 17.15 8.57 -1.73
N LEU A 37 16.17 9.17 -2.40
CA LEU A 37 14.88 8.53 -2.66
C LEU A 37 15.03 7.27 -3.53
N TYR A 38 15.87 7.29 -4.57
CA TYR A 38 16.17 6.10 -5.39
C TYR A 38 16.79 4.97 -4.55
N THR A 39 17.71 5.30 -3.64
CA THR A 39 18.29 4.34 -2.71
C THR A 39 17.20 3.71 -1.82
N TRP A 40 16.24 4.50 -1.34
CA TRP A 40 15.14 4.02 -0.52
C TRP A 40 14.19 3.13 -1.31
N ILE A 41 13.84 3.51 -2.53
CA ILE A 41 13.01 2.71 -3.45
C ILE A 41 13.68 1.37 -3.77
N SER A 42 14.98 1.40 -4.06
CA SER A 42 15.75 0.18 -4.33
C SER A 42 15.77 -0.74 -3.11
N LYS A 43 16.04 -0.20 -1.91
CA LYS A 43 16.01 -0.98 -0.66
C LYS A 43 14.63 -1.53 -0.31
N ALA A 44 13.58 -0.77 -0.58
CA ALA A 44 12.20 -1.22 -0.41
C ALA A 44 11.85 -2.36 -1.38
N LYS A 45 12.31 -2.29 -2.64
CA LYS A 45 12.14 -3.35 -3.65
C LYS A 45 12.94 -4.61 -3.35
N THR A 46 14.14 -4.49 -2.80
CA THR A 46 14.99 -5.65 -2.45
C THR A 46 14.51 -6.38 -1.19
N GLY A 47 13.42 -5.93 -0.55
CA GLY A 47 12.84 -6.65 0.58
C GLY A 47 13.73 -6.70 1.82
N LYS A 48 14.65 -5.73 2.00
CA LYS A 48 15.34 -5.56 3.28
C LYS A 48 14.34 -5.05 4.30
N VAL A 49 13.63 -6.01 4.90
CA VAL A 49 12.69 -5.84 6.01
C VAL A 49 13.36 -4.96 7.08
N GLY A 50 12.78 -3.81 7.37
CA GLY A 50 13.28 -2.86 8.38
C GLY A 50 13.93 -1.58 7.89
N TYR A 51 13.92 -1.26 6.58
CA TYR A 51 14.45 0.06 6.12
C TYR A 51 13.41 1.19 6.17
N CYS A 52 12.13 0.83 6.09
CA CYS A 52 10.99 1.73 6.26
C CYS A 52 9.88 0.94 6.96
N ASP A 53 9.93 0.87 8.29
CA ASP A 53 8.87 0.31 9.10
C ASP A 53 7.54 1.03 8.81
N ASN A 54 6.75 0.42 7.93
CA ASN A 54 5.32 0.56 7.95
C ASN A 54 4.75 -0.66 8.67
N PRO A 55 3.88 -0.46 9.65
CA PRO A 55 3.12 -1.56 10.23
C PRO A 55 2.11 -2.18 9.23
N GLY A 56 1.95 -1.64 8.02
CA GLY A 56 0.97 -2.10 7.03
C GLY A 56 1.50 -2.45 5.63
N ASN A 57 2.78 -2.24 5.32
CA ASN A 57 3.31 -2.49 3.98
C ASN A 57 4.40 -3.56 4.02
N ILE A 58 3.95 -4.78 4.31
CA ILE A 58 4.70 -5.99 4.00
C ILE A 58 4.71 -6.06 2.47
N PRO A 59 5.88 -6.03 1.79
CA PRO A 59 5.89 -6.28 0.36
C PRO A 59 5.17 -7.60 0.13
N ILE A 60 4.13 -7.58 -0.70
CA ILE A 60 3.42 -8.77 -1.11
C ILE A 60 4.32 -9.54 -2.09
N THR A 61 5.46 -10.00 -1.58
CA THR A 61 6.41 -10.86 -2.27
C THR A 61 6.04 -12.33 -2.06
N ASP A 62 5.07 -12.59 -1.18
CA ASP A 62 4.65 -13.93 -0.80
C ASP A 62 3.37 -14.30 -1.56
N PRO A 63 3.46 -15.18 -2.59
CA PRO A 63 2.31 -15.55 -3.41
C PRO A 63 1.18 -16.22 -2.60
N ASN A 64 1.49 -16.81 -1.45
CA ASN A 64 0.46 -17.33 -0.53
C ASN A 64 -0.38 -16.22 0.10
N ARG A 65 0.22 -15.06 0.40
CA ARG A 65 -0.49 -13.91 0.96
C ARG A 65 -1.43 -13.27 -0.06
N LEU A 66 -1.04 -13.21 -1.34
CA LEU A 66 -1.91 -12.76 -2.45
C LEU A 66 -3.16 -13.60 -2.53
N LYS A 67 -2.97 -14.92 -2.59
CA LYS A 67 -4.07 -15.89 -2.71
C LYS A 67 -5.03 -15.81 -1.52
N GLN A 68 -4.50 -15.57 -0.31
CA GLN A 68 -5.31 -15.39 0.88
C GLN A 68 -6.11 -14.08 0.84
N LEU A 69 -5.49 -12.98 0.41
CA LEU A 69 -6.17 -11.68 0.26
C LEU A 69 -7.25 -11.70 -0.84
N GLU A 70 -6.98 -12.36 -1.96
CA GLU A 70 -7.96 -12.56 -3.03
C GLU A 70 -9.16 -13.36 -2.55
N LYS A 71 -8.92 -14.40 -1.75
CA LYS A 71 -9.99 -15.20 -1.14
C LYS A 71 -10.85 -14.36 -0.19
N GLU A 72 -10.25 -13.58 0.70
CA GLU A 72 -10.98 -12.66 1.59
C GLU A 72 -11.81 -11.63 0.79
N LEU A 73 -11.26 -11.08 -0.29
CA LEU A 73 -11.98 -10.17 -1.17
C LEU A 73 -13.16 -10.85 -1.88
N GLN A 74 -13.03 -12.12 -2.24
CA GLN A 74 -14.09 -12.89 -2.86
C GLN A 74 -15.23 -13.17 -1.87
N GLU A 75 -14.91 -13.59 -0.65
CA GLU A 75 -15.90 -13.89 0.39
C GLU A 75 -16.73 -12.63 0.74
N VAL A 76 -16.07 -11.48 0.89
CA VAL A 76 -16.75 -10.19 1.14
C VAL A 76 -17.62 -9.76 -0.05
N ARG A 77 -17.20 -10.05 -1.30
CA ARG A 77 -18.01 -9.78 -2.49
C ARG A 77 -19.24 -10.67 -2.53
N GLU A 78 -19.09 -11.96 -2.24
CA GLU A 78 -20.18 -12.94 -2.24
C GLU A 78 -21.21 -12.62 -1.16
N GLU A 79 -20.80 -12.23 0.04
CA GLU A 79 -21.72 -11.78 1.10
C GLU A 79 -22.53 -10.56 0.66
N LYS A 80 -21.86 -9.54 0.07
CA LYS A 80 -22.54 -8.35 -0.44
C LYS A 80 -23.52 -8.69 -1.56
N VAL A 81 -23.14 -9.58 -2.48
CA VAL A 81 -24.01 -10.03 -3.56
C VAL A 81 -25.21 -10.79 -3.00
N ASN A 82 -25.02 -11.70 -2.05
CA ASN A 82 -26.11 -12.43 -1.42
C ASN A 82 -27.06 -11.50 -0.65
N ARG A 83 -26.50 -10.48 0.03
CA ARG A 83 -27.30 -9.46 0.73
C ARG A 83 -28.12 -8.61 -0.24
N ILE A 84 -27.55 -8.23 -1.38
CA ILE A 84 -28.26 -7.50 -2.43
C ILE A 84 -29.34 -8.39 -3.04
N SER A 85 -29.03 -9.66 -3.35
CA SER A 85 -29.98 -10.62 -3.91
C SER A 85 -31.16 -10.90 -2.99
N THR A 86 -30.92 -11.10 -1.70
CA THR A 86 -31.99 -11.25 -0.70
C THR A 86 -32.82 -9.97 -0.58
N GLN A 87 -32.19 -8.79 -0.59
CA GLN A 87 -32.91 -7.52 -0.54
C GLN A 87 -33.76 -7.26 -1.80
N ILE A 88 -33.28 -7.64 -2.98
CA ILE A 88 -34.03 -7.59 -4.25
C ILE A 88 -35.19 -8.59 -4.22
N PHE A 89 -34.95 -9.82 -3.75
CA PHE A 89 -35.97 -10.86 -3.63
C PHE A 89 -37.12 -10.42 -2.72
N TRP A 90 -36.80 -9.92 -1.52
CA TRP A 90 -37.80 -9.38 -0.60
C TRP A 90 -38.58 -8.20 -1.19
N ARG A 91 -37.89 -7.31 -1.92
CA ARG A 91 -38.52 -6.16 -2.57
C ARG A 91 -39.45 -6.55 -3.73
N LYS A 92 -39.17 -7.64 -4.43
CA LYS A 92 -40.00 -8.17 -5.52
C LYS A 92 -41.19 -9.00 -5.03
N SER A 93 -41.12 -9.57 -3.82
CA SER A 93 -42.22 -10.32 -3.20
C SER A 93 -43.27 -9.44 -2.50
N MET A 94 -42.97 -8.15 -2.28
CA MET A 94 -43.86 -7.18 -1.62
C MET A 94 -44.65 -6.29 -2.61
N ASN A 95 -44.53 -6.54 -3.92
CA ASN A 95 -45.20 -5.79 -4.99
C ASN A 95 -45.95 -6.74 -5.91
#